data_AF-A0A3C1CZI0-F1
#
_entry.id   AF-A0A3C1CZI0-F1
#
_cell.length_a   1.000
_cell.length_b   1.000
_cell.length_c   1.000
_cell.angle_alpha   90.00
_cell.angle_beta   90.00
_cell.angle_gamma   90.00
#
_symmetry.space_group_name_H-M   'P 1'
#
loop_
_entity.id
_entity.type
_entity.pdbx_description
1 polymer ?
#
loop_
_entity_poly.entity_id
_entity_poly.type
_entity_poly.pdbx_seq_one_letter_code
_entity_poly.pdbx_strand_id
1 'polypeptide(L)'
;MGWILNKIAFGADANRTAVDGINSVDIPVLIIHGDADDTVLYDGASIIAQQDAITNPNVQYFTFSEEWRNGHNTYFYDADANAYFGQKSDEFAAIIDEYDTEIPDDVLAAFQADYDIKRANVANPELIDMLDSFFSVAIGR
;
A
#
# COMPACT_ATOMS: atom_id res chain seq x y z
N MET A 1 6.40 -25.38 -14.74
CA MET A 1 6.40 -24.96 -16.17
C MET A 1 6.77 -23.47 -16.34
N GLY A 2 6.25 -22.56 -15.51
CA GLY A 2 6.53 -21.12 -15.64
C GLY A 2 8.01 -20.68 -15.57
N TRP A 3 8.83 -21.31 -14.71
CA TRP A 3 10.25 -20.94 -14.57
C TRP A 3 11.07 -21.11 -15.86
N ILE A 4 10.85 -22.19 -16.62
CA ILE A 4 11.56 -22.44 -17.89
C ILE A 4 11.13 -21.41 -18.93
N LEU A 5 9.83 -21.11 -19.02
CA LEU A 5 9.31 -20.11 -19.95
C LEU A 5 9.85 -18.70 -19.63
N ASN A 6 9.92 -18.32 -18.35
CA ASN A 6 10.52 -17.05 -17.93
C ASN A 6 12.01 -16.98 -18.27
N LYS A 7 12.77 -18.07 -18.10
CA LYS A 7 14.17 -18.12 -18.51
C LYS A 7 14.36 -18.01 -20.02
N ILE A 8 13.48 -18.62 -20.82
CA ILE A 8 13.53 -18.49 -22.28
C ILE A 8 13.20 -17.06 -22.72
N ALA A 9 12.19 -16.44 -22.09
CA ALA A 9 11.73 -15.10 -22.46
C ALA A 9 12.67 -13.98 -21.98
N PHE A 10 13.19 -14.08 -20.76
CA PHE A 10 13.93 -13.00 -20.10
C PHE A 10 15.42 -13.32 -19.86
N GLY A 11 15.88 -14.53 -20.17
CA GLY A 11 17.30 -14.89 -20.10
C GLY A 11 17.90 -14.67 -18.71
N ALA A 12 18.97 -13.87 -18.64
CA ALA A 12 19.64 -13.52 -17.40
C ALA A 12 18.77 -12.65 -16.47
N ASP A 13 17.88 -11.83 -17.05
CA ASP A 13 16.98 -10.95 -16.30
C ASP A 13 15.91 -11.73 -15.54
N ALA A 14 15.65 -12.99 -15.92
CA ALA A 14 14.71 -13.87 -15.21
C ALA A 14 15.09 -14.15 -13.74
N ASN A 15 16.35 -13.89 -13.35
CA ASN A 15 16.80 -14.06 -11.97
C ASN A 15 17.12 -12.72 -11.28
N ARG A 16 16.89 -11.58 -11.94
CA ARG A 16 17.10 -10.27 -11.29
C ARG A 16 16.07 -10.07 -10.19
N THR A 17 16.56 -9.70 -9.02
CA THR A 17 15.74 -9.32 -7.88
C THR A 17 15.55 -7.80 -7.84
N ALA A 18 14.57 -7.35 -7.07
CA ALA A 18 14.42 -5.92 -6.78
C ALA A 18 15.66 -5.34 -6.08
N VAL A 19 16.31 -6.11 -5.20
CA VAL A 19 17.57 -5.74 -4.54
C VAL A 19 18.68 -5.51 -5.57
N ASP A 20 18.83 -6.40 -6.55
CA ASP A 20 19.79 -6.21 -7.65
C ASP A 20 19.52 -4.92 -8.41
N GLY A 21 18.25 -4.64 -8.69
CA GLY A 21 17.81 -3.41 -9.35
C GLY A 21 18.21 -2.17 -8.56
N ILE A 22 17.81 -2.09 -7.29
CA ILE A 22 18.08 -0.96 -6.40
C ILE A 22 19.59 -0.72 -6.22
N ASN A 23 20.37 -1.78 -6.04
CA ASN A 23 21.83 -1.68 -5.85
C ASN A 23 22.60 -1.32 -7.13
N SER A 24 22.01 -1.52 -8.30
CA SER A 24 22.68 -1.29 -9.60
C SER A 24 22.61 0.15 -10.11
N VAL A 25 21.87 1.04 -9.43
CA VAL A 25 21.58 2.40 -9.88
C VAL A 25 22.02 3.43 -8.86
N ASP A 26 22.42 4.60 -9.34
CA ASP A 26 22.75 5.77 -8.51
C ASP A 26 21.60 6.79 -8.57
N ILE A 27 20.37 6.32 -8.35
CA ILE A 27 19.18 7.17 -8.26
C ILE A 27 18.58 7.08 -6.85
N PRO A 28 17.93 8.15 -6.36
CA PRO A 28 17.17 8.09 -5.12
C PRO A 28 16.03 7.06 -5.19
N VAL A 29 15.83 6.30 -4.11
CA VAL A 29 14.73 5.34 -3.97
C VAL A 29 14.06 5.54 -2.62
N LEU A 30 12.73 5.62 -2.61
CA LEU A 30 11.93 5.67 -1.38
C LEU A 30 11.12 4.38 -1.28
N ILE A 31 11.28 3.67 -0.15
CA ILE A 31 10.49 2.48 0.18
C ILE A 31 9.60 2.84 1.37
N ILE A 32 8.29 2.77 1.15
CA ILE A 32 7.26 3.01 2.18
C ILE A 32 6.51 1.70 2.40
N HIS A 33 6.27 1.34 3.66
CA HIS A 33 5.51 0.13 4.00
C HIS A 33 4.74 0.32 5.31
N GLY A 34 3.59 -0.34 5.46
CA GLY A 34 2.86 -0.42 6.72
C GLY A 34 3.21 -1.69 7.49
N ASP A 35 3.53 -1.62 8.79
CA ASP A 35 3.95 -2.80 9.56
C ASP A 35 2.85 -3.82 9.89
N ALA A 36 1.59 -3.48 9.60
CA ALA A 36 0.43 -4.37 9.69
C ALA A 36 -0.17 -4.71 8.31
N ASP A 37 0.61 -4.58 7.23
CA ASP A 37 0.21 -5.03 5.89
C ASP A 37 0.01 -6.56 5.86
N ASP A 38 -1.23 -6.98 5.61
CA ASP A 38 -1.67 -8.37 5.52
C ASP A 38 -1.63 -8.95 4.10
N THR A 39 -1.40 -8.10 3.11
CA THR A 39 -1.35 -8.44 1.68
C THR A 39 0.09 -8.67 1.24
N VAL A 40 0.99 -7.76 1.63
CA VAL A 40 2.44 -7.88 1.44
C VAL A 40 3.09 -7.77 2.82
N LEU A 41 3.28 -8.92 3.46
CA LEU A 41 3.80 -9.01 4.83
C LEU A 41 5.09 -8.20 5.01
N TYR A 42 5.13 -7.37 6.06
CA TYR A 42 6.26 -6.50 6.37
C TYR A 42 7.59 -7.26 6.45
N ASP A 43 7.63 -8.40 7.16
CA ASP A 43 8.81 -9.27 7.30
C ASP A 43 8.83 -10.44 6.29
N GLY A 44 8.00 -10.38 5.25
CA GLY A 44 7.85 -11.45 4.26
C GLY A 44 8.65 -11.21 2.98
N ALA A 45 7.96 -11.31 1.85
CA ALA A 45 8.54 -11.07 0.52
C ALA A 45 8.59 -9.57 0.14
N SER A 46 8.33 -8.67 1.09
CA SER A 46 8.39 -7.23 0.88
C SER A 46 9.83 -6.77 0.58
N ILE A 47 9.96 -5.60 -0.05
CA ILE A 47 11.28 -4.98 -0.27
C ILE A 47 11.85 -4.44 1.05
N ILE A 48 11.00 -3.96 1.96
CA ILE A 48 11.44 -3.42 3.25
C ILE A 48 12.12 -4.50 4.12
N ALA A 49 11.68 -5.76 4.04
CA ALA A 49 12.35 -6.90 4.70
C ALA A 49 13.77 -7.16 4.20
N GLN A 50 14.16 -6.60 3.05
CA GLN A 50 15.48 -6.79 2.44
C GLN A 50 16.44 -5.62 2.73
N GLN A 51 16.12 -4.75 3.68
CA GLN A 51 16.91 -3.57 4.01
C GLN A 51 18.41 -3.89 4.24
N ASP A 52 18.73 -5.00 4.90
CA ASP A 52 20.12 -5.43 5.16
C ASP A 52 20.89 -5.83 3.89
N ALA A 53 20.19 -6.20 2.81
CA ALA A 53 20.79 -6.59 1.53
C ALA A 53 20.91 -5.41 0.54
N ILE A 54 20.28 -4.28 0.84
CA ILE A 54 20.31 -3.07 0.01
C ILE A 54 21.51 -2.21 0.41
N THR A 55 22.44 -2.02 -0.53
CA THR A 55 23.70 -1.29 -0.34
C THR A 55 23.70 0.10 -1.00
N ASN A 56 22.66 0.44 -1.78
CA ASN A 56 22.54 1.76 -2.40
C ASN A 56 22.37 2.84 -1.30
N PRO A 57 23.28 3.83 -1.19
CA PRO A 57 23.23 4.84 -0.13
C PRO A 57 22.12 5.88 -0.31
N ASN A 58 21.47 5.93 -1.49
CA ASN A 58 20.41 6.88 -1.81
C ASN A 58 19.01 6.33 -1.50
N VAL A 59 18.92 5.22 -0.77
CA VAL A 59 17.65 4.59 -0.39
C VAL A 59 17.17 5.16 0.94
N GLN A 60 15.91 5.57 0.98
CA GLN A 60 15.21 5.99 2.19
C GLN A 60 14.09 5.00 2.49
N TYR A 61 13.88 4.73 3.78
CA TYR A 61 12.84 3.83 4.27
C TYR A 61 11.90 4.60 5.18
N PHE A 62 10.61 4.34 5.03
CA PHE A 62 9.60 4.85 5.94
C PHE A 62 8.60 3.75 6.28
N THR A 63 8.36 3.57 7.57
CA THR A 63 7.40 2.60 8.07
C THR A 63 6.27 3.33 8.77
N PHE A 64 5.04 3.11 8.32
CA PHE A 64 3.88 3.50 9.08
C PHE A 64 3.56 2.39 10.10
N SER A 65 3.50 2.77 11.37
CA SER A 65 3.23 1.87 12.51
C SER A 65 2.02 2.28 13.35
N GLU A 66 1.39 3.40 13.00
CA GLU A 66 0.21 3.87 13.70
C GLU A 66 -1.00 2.99 13.35
N GLU A 67 -1.72 2.54 14.37
CA GLU A 67 -2.95 1.77 14.21
C GLU A 67 -3.91 2.49 13.25
N TRP A 68 -4.56 1.74 12.36
CA TRP A 68 -5.42 2.27 11.30
C TRP A 68 -4.71 3.09 10.21
N ARG A 69 -3.38 3.24 10.28
CA ARG A 69 -2.55 3.88 9.24
C ARG A 69 -1.34 3.02 8.84
N ASN A 70 -1.33 1.73 9.15
CA ASN A 70 -0.20 0.82 8.92
C ASN A 70 -0.53 -0.46 8.12
N GLY A 71 -1.69 -0.53 7.46
CA GLY A 71 -2.08 -1.64 6.57
C GLY A 71 -1.71 -1.39 5.12
N HIS A 72 -2.08 -2.30 4.21
CA HIS A 72 -1.69 -2.25 2.78
C HIS A 72 -2.07 -0.93 2.07
N ASN A 73 -3.23 -0.36 2.43
CA ASN A 73 -3.74 0.87 1.82
C ASN A 73 -4.06 1.97 2.83
N THR A 74 -4.00 1.68 4.14
CA THR A 74 -4.54 2.61 5.13
C THR A 74 -3.66 3.84 5.31
N TYR A 75 -2.34 3.74 5.07
CA TYR A 75 -1.45 4.90 5.10
C TYR A 75 -1.67 5.92 3.97
N PHE A 76 -2.45 5.60 2.93
CA PHE A 76 -2.78 6.57 1.87
C PHE A 76 -3.78 7.64 2.34
N TYR A 77 -4.56 7.33 3.38
CA TYR A 77 -5.65 8.16 3.87
C TYR A 77 -5.34 8.71 5.26
N ASP A 78 -5.96 9.83 5.60
CA ASP A 78 -5.84 10.36 6.96
C ASP A 78 -6.60 9.47 7.98
N ALA A 79 -6.42 9.76 9.27
CA ALA A 79 -7.04 8.98 10.33
C ALA A 79 -8.59 9.04 10.29
N ASP A 80 -9.15 10.20 9.96
CA ASP A 80 -10.61 10.41 9.93
C ASP A 80 -11.27 9.65 8.78
N ALA A 81 -10.62 9.59 7.62
CA ALA A 81 -11.04 8.82 6.46
C ALA A 81 -11.00 7.32 6.75
N ASN A 82 -9.90 6.83 7.34
CA ASN A 82 -9.78 5.42 7.74
C ASN A 82 -10.81 5.03 8.79
N ALA A 83 -11.05 5.88 9.80
CA ALA A 83 -12.06 5.64 10.82
C ALA A 83 -13.48 5.62 10.21
N TYR A 84 -13.79 6.55 9.31
CA TYR A 84 -15.08 6.57 8.60
C TYR A 84 -15.27 5.33 7.72
N PHE A 85 -14.23 4.93 6.98
CA PHE A 85 -14.25 3.71 6.17
C PHE A 85 -14.46 2.47 7.04
N GLY A 86 -13.74 2.33 8.15
CA GLY A 86 -13.90 1.22 9.09
C GLY A 86 -15.34 1.14 9.62
N GLN A 87 -15.91 2.27 10.05
CA GLN A 87 -17.31 2.34 10.48
C GLN A 87 -18.27 1.84 9.39
N LYS A 88 -18.10 2.32 8.14
CA LYS A 88 -18.96 1.91 7.02
C LYS A 88 -18.77 0.46 6.62
N SER A 89 -17.55 -0.06 6.76
CA SER A 89 -17.24 -1.47 6.54
C SER A 89 -17.96 -2.35 7.55
N ASP A 90 -17.98 -1.98 8.83
CA ASP A 90 -18.69 -2.71 9.89
C ASP A 90 -20.21 -2.67 9.67
N GLU A 91 -20.76 -1.51 9.30
CA GLU A 91 -22.19 -1.37 8.95
C GLU A 91 -22.55 -2.26 7.75
N PHE A 92 -21.71 -2.30 6.72
CA PHE A 92 -21.94 -3.14 5.55
C PHE A 92 -21.77 -4.62 5.84
N ALA A 93 -20.83 -5.00 6.70
CA ALA A 93 -20.67 -6.38 7.18
C ALA A 93 -21.94 -6.86 7.92
N ALA A 94 -22.56 -6.01 8.74
CA ALA A 94 -23.83 -6.34 9.38
C ALA A 94 -24.98 -6.54 8.37
N ILE A 95 -25.01 -5.78 7.27
CA ILE A 95 -25.98 -6.00 6.18
C ILE A 95 -25.71 -7.35 5.50
N ILE A 96 -24.44 -7.68 5.22
CA ILE A 96 -24.08 -8.99 4.66
C ILE A 96 -24.54 -10.12 5.58
N ASP A 97 -24.29 -10.02 6.89
CA ASP A 97 -24.69 -11.02 7.87
C ASP A 97 -26.21 -11.18 7.99
N GLU A 98 -26.99 -10.11 7.76
CA GLU A 98 -28.46 -10.16 7.77
C GLU A 98 -29.03 -10.88 6.54
N TYR A 99 -28.43 -10.67 5.36
CA TYR A 99 -29.00 -11.11 4.08
C TYR A 99 -28.31 -12.34 3.44
N ASP A 100 -27.15 -12.78 3.96
CA ASP A 100 -26.34 -13.98 3.64
C ASP A 100 -26.02 -14.19 2.14
N THR A 101 -27.04 -14.44 1.33
CA THR A 101 -26.93 -14.74 -0.10
C THR A 101 -27.18 -13.55 -1.05
N GLU A 102 -28.08 -12.62 -0.72
CA GLU A 102 -28.44 -11.53 -1.64
C GLU A 102 -29.00 -10.32 -0.89
N ILE A 103 -28.32 -9.18 -1.01
CA ILE A 103 -28.74 -7.90 -0.43
C ILE A 103 -29.79 -7.26 -1.34
N PRO A 104 -30.98 -6.88 -0.85
CA PRO A 104 -31.99 -6.18 -1.64
C PRO A 104 -31.48 -4.85 -2.24
N ASP A 105 -31.88 -4.55 -3.47
CA ASP A 105 -31.44 -3.35 -4.21
C ASP A 105 -31.72 -2.04 -3.45
N ASP A 106 -32.84 -1.94 -2.75
CA ASP A 106 -33.22 -0.76 -1.97
C ASP A 106 -32.35 -0.57 -0.73
N VAL A 107 -31.96 -1.67 -0.07
CA VAL A 107 -31.02 -1.66 1.06
C VAL A 107 -29.63 -1.23 0.59
N LEU A 108 -29.14 -1.79 -0.52
CA LEU A 108 -27.86 -1.41 -1.10
C LEU A 108 -27.85 0.06 -1.53
N ALA A 109 -28.92 0.53 -2.19
CA ALA A 109 -29.06 1.91 -2.61
C ALA A 109 -29.10 2.88 -1.41
N ALA A 110 -29.76 2.50 -0.32
CA ALA A 110 -29.78 3.30 0.90
C ALA A 110 -28.40 3.43 1.53
N PHE A 111 -27.63 2.34 1.63
CA PHE A 111 -26.25 2.37 2.12
C PHE A 111 -25.36 3.26 1.23
N GLN A 112 -25.45 3.11 -0.09
CA GLN A 112 -24.68 3.91 -1.04
C GLN A 112 -25.02 5.40 -1.00
N ALA A 113 -26.29 5.75 -0.79
CA ALA A 113 -26.73 7.14 -0.67
C ALA A 113 -26.20 7.82 0.60
N ASP A 114 -25.98 7.05 1.67
CA ASP A 114 -25.42 7.52 2.94
C ASP A 114 -23.87 7.53 2.95
N TYR A 115 -23.23 6.77 2.06
CA TYR A 115 -21.78 6.70 1.95
C TYR A 115 -21.17 7.99 1.36
N ASP A 116 -20.38 8.70 2.17
CA ASP A 116 -19.60 9.88 1.78
C ASP A 116 -18.24 9.46 1.22
N ILE A 117 -18.21 9.30 -0.10
CA ILE A 117 -16.98 8.94 -0.82
C ILE A 117 -15.86 9.98 -0.65
N LYS A 118 -16.17 11.26 -0.44
CA LYS A 118 -15.13 12.29 -0.27
C LYS A 118 -14.47 12.15 1.08
N ARG A 119 -15.26 11.93 2.12
CA ARG A 119 -14.75 11.69 3.48
C ARG A 119 -13.91 10.43 3.56
N ALA A 120 -14.32 9.35 2.89
CA ALA A 120 -13.56 8.10 2.86
C ALA A 120 -12.24 8.18 2.08
N ASN A 121 -12.01 9.25 1.29
CA ASN A 121 -10.85 9.38 0.41
C ASN A 121 -10.02 10.64 0.69
N VAL A 122 -10.08 11.18 1.91
CA VAL A 122 -9.19 12.29 2.30
C VAL A 122 -7.76 11.74 2.40
N ALA A 123 -6.86 12.33 1.61
CA ALA A 123 -5.48 11.89 1.50
C ALA A 123 -4.70 12.17 2.79
N ASN A 124 -3.74 11.30 3.10
CA ASN A 124 -2.80 11.49 4.20
C ASN A 124 -1.82 12.65 3.91
N PRO A 125 -1.90 13.79 4.62
CA PRO A 125 -1.01 14.93 4.36
C PRO A 125 0.46 14.61 4.66
N GLU A 126 0.74 13.79 5.67
CA GLU A 126 2.11 13.38 6.03
C GLU A 126 2.78 12.60 4.90
N LEU A 127 2.03 11.70 4.25
CA LEU A 127 2.52 10.97 3.09
C LEU A 127 2.81 11.93 1.92
N ILE A 128 1.91 12.89 1.67
CA ILE A 128 2.10 13.87 0.58
C ILE A 128 3.34 14.74 0.84
N ASP A 129 3.50 15.26 2.06
CA ASP A 129 4.66 16.08 2.43
C ASP A 129 5.98 15.29 2.33
N MET A 130 5.97 14.01 2.69
CA MET A 130 7.10 13.11 2.54
C MET A 130 7.46 12.89 1.07
N LEU A 131 6.47 12.61 0.22
CA LEU A 131 6.68 12.43 -1.22
C LEU A 131 7.21 13.72 -1.85
N ASP A 132 6.63 14.87 -1.53
CA ASP A 132 7.08 16.17 -2.04
C ASP A 132 8.53 16.48 -1.60
N SER A 133 8.86 16.21 -0.34
CA SER A 133 10.21 16.36 0.20
C SER A 133 11.21 15.44 -0.52
N PHE A 134 10.85 14.16 -0.69
CA PHE A 134 11.68 13.19 -1.39
C PHE A 134 11.94 13.62 -2.84
N PHE A 135 10.89 14.01 -3.57
CA PHE A 135 11.04 14.44 -4.96
C PHE A 135 11.82 15.74 -5.08
N SER A 136 11.61 16.72 -4.21
CA SER A 136 12.37 17.98 -4.20
C SER A 136 13.86 17.72 -4.08
N VAL A 137 14.27 16.91 -3.10
CA VAL A 137 15.67 16.48 -2.95
C VAL A 137 16.16 15.71 -4.18
N ALA A 138 15.37 14.76 -4.68
CA ALA A 138 15.78 13.89 -5.79
C ALA A 138 15.99 14.64 -7.12
N ILE A 139 15.25 15.73 -7.36
CA ILE A 139 15.34 16.54 -8.58
C ILE A 139 16.15 17.83 -8.39
N GLY A 140 16.73 18.05 -7.21
CA GLY A 140 17.57 19.21 -6.90
C GLY A 140 16.79 20.53 -6.78
N ARG A 141 15.59 20.49 -6.20
CA ARG A 141 14.76 21.66 -5.88
C ARG A 141 14.66 21.91 -4.39
#